data_AF-A0A7R9M5K2-F1
#
_entry.id   AF-A0A7R9M5K2-F1
#
_cell.length_a   1.000
_cell.length_b   1.000
_cell.length_c   1.000
_cell.angle_alpha   90.00
_cell.angle_beta   90.00
_cell.angle_gamma   90.00
#
_symmetry.space_group_name_H-M   'P 1'
#
loop_
_entity.id
_entity.type
_entity.pdbx_description
1 polymer ?
#
loop_
_entity_poly.entity_id
_entity_poly.type
_entity_poly.pdbx_seq_one_letter_code
_entity_poly.pdbx_strand_id
1 'polypeptide(L)'
;MHSLSDESVRDYVRKPDPTSKLNHLLFIGDHLSVPVPNHSLPPNIRPVGIFWDIENCQVPFNRSVIQLVERVRQLAFERQYCENVFEVVCDTRKIAAPLLDDLNTTQVTVIHVCGFTKNASDLILMQRIDKFIADKGYNSAIVMISDDINFSPILSKHRNNNRVEVTLIQRRAAQALRNCADFIHDFDNLCQNLNIRHSNQQKG
;
A
#
# COMPACT_ATOMS: atom_id res chain seq x y z
N MET A 1 32.87 -45.53 -31.65
CA MET A 1 32.58 -46.15 -30.34
C MET A 1 32.71 -45.08 -29.27
N HIS A 2 31.60 -44.77 -28.59
CA HIS A 2 31.41 -44.14 -27.26
C HIS A 2 32.18 -42.84 -26.89
N SER A 3 31.54 -41.66 -26.77
CA SER A 3 30.70 -41.12 -25.63
C SER A 3 31.53 -40.89 -24.35
N LEU A 4 31.68 -39.69 -23.74
CA LEU A 4 30.73 -38.79 -23.04
C LEU A 4 31.54 -37.51 -22.61
N SER A 5 31.06 -36.27 -22.83
CA SER A 5 30.45 -35.29 -21.89
C SER A 5 31.26 -34.81 -20.67
N ASP A 6 31.48 -33.49 -20.59
CA ASP A 6 31.50 -32.61 -19.38
C ASP A 6 31.82 -31.18 -19.90
N GLU A 7 30.91 -30.21 -20.00
CA GLU A 7 30.09 -29.56 -18.97
C GLU A 7 30.92 -28.88 -17.86
N SER A 8 31.54 -27.74 -18.18
CA SER A 8 31.83 -26.72 -17.16
C SER A 8 32.05 -25.34 -17.78
N VAL A 9 31.41 -24.35 -17.16
CA VAL A 9 31.66 -22.91 -17.29
C VAL A 9 31.16 -22.22 -18.56
N ARG A 10 29.84 -22.01 -18.64
CA ARG A 10 29.29 -20.78 -19.23
C ARG A 10 28.28 -20.17 -18.27
N ASP A 11 28.81 -19.32 -17.40
CA ASP A 11 28.06 -18.49 -16.48
C ASP A 11 27.08 -17.57 -17.22
N TYR A 12 25.80 -17.78 -16.92
CA TYR A 12 24.90 -16.79 -16.32
C TYR A 12 25.14 -15.31 -16.67
N VAL A 13 24.67 -14.88 -17.84
CA VAL A 13 23.92 -13.61 -17.95
C VAL A 13 22.82 -13.81 -19.00
N ARG A 14 21.66 -14.34 -18.60
CA ARG A 14 20.43 -14.16 -19.39
C ARG A 14 19.81 -12.82 -19.01
N LYS A 15 19.50 -12.01 -20.03
CA LYS A 15 18.68 -10.80 -19.92
C LYS A 15 17.37 -11.14 -19.19
N PRO A 16 16.86 -10.28 -18.30
CA PRO A 16 15.60 -10.53 -17.62
C PRO A 16 14.46 -10.65 -18.65
N ASP A 17 13.72 -11.74 -18.55
CA ASP A 17 12.53 -12.02 -19.34
C ASP A 17 11.39 -11.08 -18.86
N PRO A 18 10.77 -10.29 -19.77
CA PRO A 18 9.68 -9.37 -19.42
C PRO A 18 8.38 -10.08 -19.03
N THR A 19 8.35 -11.42 -19.00
CA THR A 19 7.23 -12.23 -18.50
C THR A 19 7.49 -12.93 -17.16
N SER A 20 8.51 -12.50 -16.39
CA SER A 20 8.85 -13.05 -15.06
C SER A 20 7.78 -12.77 -13.99
N LYS A 21 6.71 -13.57 -13.99
CA LYS A 21 5.81 -13.76 -12.84
C LYS A 21 6.49 -14.69 -11.82
N LEU A 22 7.46 -14.24 -11.04
CA LEU A 22 7.94 -14.99 -9.88
C LEU A 22 8.75 -14.09 -8.93
N ASN A 23 8.09 -13.51 -7.94
CA ASN A 23 8.70 -13.06 -6.68
C ASN A 23 7.83 -13.51 -5.47
N HIS A 24 7.25 -14.70 -5.55
CA HIS A 24 6.49 -15.30 -4.45
C HIS A 24 7.10 -16.63 -4.06
N LEU A 25 8.32 -16.58 -3.51
CA LEU A 25 8.90 -17.70 -2.76
C LEU A 25 8.78 -17.36 -1.27
N LEU A 26 8.08 -18.19 -0.50
CA LEU A 26 8.22 -18.20 0.95
C LEU A 26 9.25 -19.28 1.28
N PHE A 27 10.43 -18.89 1.76
CA PHE A 27 11.41 -19.84 2.28
C PHE A 27 10.95 -20.32 3.66
N ILE A 28 10.33 -21.49 3.70
CA ILE A 28 10.29 -22.31 4.92
C ILE A 28 11.44 -23.30 4.79
N GLY A 29 12.22 -23.46 5.85
CA GLY A 29 13.54 -24.10 5.87
C GLY A 29 13.68 -25.44 5.14
N ASP A 30 14.95 -25.74 4.84
CA ASP A 30 15.54 -26.83 4.07
C ASP A 30 14.65 -28.03 3.68
N HIS A 31 14.65 -28.27 2.37
CA HIS A 31 14.22 -29.48 1.65
C HIS A 31 12.71 -29.82 1.67
N LEU A 32 11.99 -29.26 0.70
CA LEU A 32 11.14 -29.98 -0.28
C LEU A 32 10.39 -28.96 -1.16
N SER A 33 10.66 -28.97 -2.46
CA SER A 33 9.91 -28.19 -3.45
C SER A 33 8.53 -28.80 -3.70
N VAL A 34 7.50 -28.26 -3.05
CA VAL A 34 6.10 -28.64 -3.27
C VAL A 34 5.51 -27.77 -4.39
N PRO A 35 4.78 -28.33 -5.37
CA PRO A 35 4.03 -27.54 -6.34
C PRO A 35 3.00 -26.68 -5.61
N VAL A 36 3.13 -25.35 -5.69
CA VAL A 36 2.21 -24.41 -5.06
C VAL A 36 0.88 -24.47 -5.83
N PRO A 37 -0.24 -24.90 -5.22
CA PRO A 37 -1.56 -24.77 -5.84
C PRO A 37 -1.83 -23.29 -6.07
N ASN A 38 -2.45 -22.91 -7.19
CA ASN A 38 -2.89 -21.54 -7.47
C ASN A 38 -3.43 -20.89 -6.19
N HIS A 39 -2.66 -19.97 -5.60
CA HIS A 39 -3.00 -19.33 -4.34
C HIS A 39 -4.15 -18.35 -4.60
N SER A 40 -5.39 -18.85 -4.61
CA SER A 40 -6.44 -18.08 -3.98
C SER A 40 -6.01 -17.84 -2.55
N LEU A 41 -6.12 -16.59 -2.09
CA LEU A 41 -6.05 -16.29 -0.67
C LEU A 41 -7.02 -17.25 0.06
N PRO A 42 -6.71 -17.67 1.31
CA PRO A 42 -7.67 -18.42 2.11
C PRO A 42 -9.04 -17.75 2.00
N PRO A 43 -10.15 -18.50 1.94
CA PRO A 43 -11.47 -17.95 1.58
C PRO A 43 -11.95 -16.78 2.45
N ASN A 44 -11.30 -16.54 3.60
CA ASN A 44 -11.61 -15.46 4.52
C ASN A 44 -10.64 -14.25 4.44
N ILE A 45 -9.56 -14.34 3.66
CA ILE A 45 -8.57 -13.26 3.53
C ILE A 45 -8.90 -12.42 2.30
N ARG A 46 -9.14 -11.12 2.50
CA ARG A 46 -9.48 -10.21 1.41
C ARG A 46 -8.26 -9.40 0.95
N PRO A 47 -8.06 -9.21 -0.37
CA PRO A 47 -7.03 -8.30 -0.86
C PRO A 47 -7.40 -6.87 -0.50
N VAL A 48 -6.47 -6.09 0.07
CA VAL A 48 -6.67 -4.68 0.39
C VAL A 48 -5.73 -3.76 -0.37
N GLY A 49 -6.29 -2.64 -0.83
CA GLY A 49 -5.53 -1.49 -1.30
C GLY A 49 -5.60 -0.37 -0.27
N ILE A 50 -4.44 0.09 0.19
CA ILE A 50 -4.29 1.18 1.15
C ILE A 50 -3.86 2.43 0.38
N PHE A 51 -4.68 3.47 0.43
CA PHE A 51 -4.50 4.69 -0.35
C PHE A 51 -4.44 5.88 0.60
N TRP A 52 -3.31 6.56 0.61
CA TRP A 52 -3.06 7.65 1.55
C TRP A 52 -2.86 8.98 0.83
N ASP A 53 -3.80 9.88 1.09
CA ASP A 53 -3.67 11.30 0.84
C ASP A 53 -2.91 11.94 2.02
N ILE A 54 -1.57 11.91 1.91
CA ILE A 54 -0.71 12.42 2.97
C ILE A 54 -0.79 13.95 3.10
N GLU A 55 -1.21 14.68 2.07
CA GLU A 55 -1.37 16.14 2.16
C GLU A 55 -2.55 16.49 3.06
N ASN A 56 -3.65 15.75 2.95
CA ASN A 56 -4.83 15.93 3.79
C ASN A 56 -4.67 15.30 5.17
N CYS A 57 -4.02 14.14 5.28
CA CYS A 57 -3.77 13.38 6.51
C CYS A 57 -2.27 13.28 6.83
N GLN A 58 -1.63 14.43 7.07
CA GLN A 58 -0.21 14.53 7.41
C GLN A 58 0.13 13.89 8.76
N VAL A 59 1.29 13.25 8.81
CA VAL A 59 1.92 12.78 10.06
C VAL A 59 2.23 14.01 10.94
N PRO A 60 1.90 13.98 12.25
CA PRO A 60 2.25 15.08 13.14
C PRO A 60 3.75 15.34 13.18
N PHE A 61 4.11 16.60 13.43
CA PHE A 61 5.50 17.03 13.47
C PHE A 61 6.35 16.16 14.42
N ASN A 62 7.55 15.78 13.97
CA ASN A 62 8.51 14.93 14.69
C ASN A 62 7.99 13.56 15.14
N ARG A 63 6.90 13.03 14.57
CA ARG A 63 6.43 11.66 14.85
C ARG A 63 6.90 10.67 13.79
N SER A 64 7.11 9.43 14.21
CA SER A 64 7.55 8.35 13.34
C SER A 64 6.45 7.91 12.37
N VAL A 65 6.66 8.16 11.07
CA VAL A 65 5.78 7.63 10.01
C VAL A 65 5.88 6.11 9.89
N ILE A 66 7.03 5.54 10.23
CA ILE A 66 7.26 4.09 10.21
C ILE A 66 6.25 3.39 11.12
N GLN A 67 6.14 3.87 12.36
CA GLN A 67 5.17 3.32 13.31
C GLN A 67 3.72 3.59 12.92
N LEU A 68 3.44 4.72 12.25
CA LEU A 68 2.09 4.98 11.74
C LEU A 68 1.70 3.96 10.66
N VAL A 69 2.61 3.70 9.71
CA VAL A 69 2.41 2.69 8.65
C VAL A 69 2.22 1.29 9.26
N GLU A 70 3.01 0.92 10.26
CA GLU A 70 2.83 -0.35 10.99
C GLU A 70 1.47 -0.45 11.66
N ARG A 71 0.96 0.63 12.26
CA ARG A 71 -0.39 0.65 12.87
C ARG A 71 -1.50 0.51 11.83
N VAL A 72 -1.36 1.16 10.67
CA VAL A 72 -2.31 1.00 9.57
C VAL A 72 -2.32 -0.46 9.09
N ARG A 73 -1.14 -1.08 8.96
CA ARG A 73 -1.02 -2.51 8.62
C ARG A 73 -1.65 -3.42 9.67
N GLN A 74 -1.46 -3.10 10.95
CA GLN A 74 -2.06 -3.84 12.05
C GLN A 74 -3.59 -3.79 11.99
N LEU A 75 -4.19 -2.62 11.69
CA LEU A 75 -5.63 -2.51 11.46
C LEU A 75 -6.08 -3.38 10.28
N ALA A 76 -5.32 -3.42 9.19
CA ALA A 76 -5.62 -4.28 8.05
C ALA A 76 -5.55 -5.77 8.44
N PHE A 77 -4.54 -6.15 9.22
CA PHE A 77 -4.36 -7.52 9.70
C PHE A 77 -5.52 -7.99 10.60
N GLU A 78 -5.98 -7.14 11.52
CA GLU A 78 -7.14 -7.40 12.38
C GLU A 78 -8.44 -7.66 11.58
N ARG A 79 -8.50 -7.16 10.35
CA ARG A 79 -9.59 -7.40 9.39
C ARG A 79 -9.42 -8.61 8.50
N GLN A 80 -8.36 -9.38 8.71
CA GLN A 80 -8.01 -10.49 7.81
C GLN A 80 -7.77 -9.98 6.38
N TYR A 81 -7.16 -8.81 6.25
CA TYR A 81 -6.75 -8.30 4.94
C TYR A 81 -5.33 -8.72 4.58
N CYS A 82 -5.09 -8.91 3.29
CA CYS A 82 -3.77 -9.07 2.70
C CYS A 82 -3.42 -7.79 1.93
N GLU A 83 -2.43 -7.03 2.42
CA GLU A 83 -1.92 -5.83 1.75
C GLU A 83 -1.43 -6.21 0.34
N ASN A 84 -2.07 -5.65 -0.68
CA ASN A 84 -1.67 -5.81 -2.08
C ASN A 84 -1.03 -4.54 -2.64
N VAL A 85 -1.52 -3.38 -2.21
CA VAL A 85 -0.92 -2.08 -2.51
C VAL A 85 -1.02 -1.20 -1.28
N PHE A 86 0.04 -0.46 -0.99
CA PHE A 86 0.03 0.67 -0.06
C PHE A 86 0.68 1.85 -0.76
N GLU A 87 -0.15 2.80 -1.18
CA GLU A 87 0.28 3.91 -2.03
C GLU A 87 0.05 5.24 -1.35
N VAL A 88 1.08 6.09 -1.39
CA VAL A 88 1.07 7.45 -0.87
C VAL A 88 1.26 8.39 -2.04
N VAL A 89 0.31 9.28 -2.28
CA VAL A 89 0.35 10.21 -3.42
C VAL A 89 0.58 11.62 -2.91
N CYS A 90 1.64 12.28 -3.40
CA CYS A 90 1.95 13.65 -2.99
C CYS A 90 2.90 14.37 -3.96
N ASP A 91 2.95 15.70 -3.86
CA ASP A 91 4.08 16.44 -4.42
C ASP A 91 5.32 16.26 -3.53
N THR A 92 6.18 15.31 -3.90
CA THR A 92 7.40 15.00 -3.13
C THR A 92 8.33 16.19 -2.93
N ARG A 93 8.20 17.27 -3.73
CA ARG A 93 8.98 18.51 -3.54
C ARG A 93 8.50 19.33 -2.34
N LYS A 94 7.27 19.10 -1.87
CA LYS A 94 6.68 19.74 -0.68
C LYS A 94 6.88 18.92 0.59
N ILE A 95 7.34 17.67 0.45
CA ILE A 95 7.61 16.77 1.58
C ILE A 95 9.06 16.94 2.03
N ALA A 96 9.28 17.00 3.33
CA ALA A 96 10.63 17.04 3.88
C ALA A 96 11.40 15.77 3.48
N ALA A 97 12.60 15.91 2.91
CA ALA A 97 13.40 14.78 2.42
C ALA A 97 13.54 13.65 3.44
N PRO A 98 13.78 13.93 4.74
CA PRO A 98 13.81 12.86 5.72
C PRO A 98 12.47 12.10 5.77
N LEU A 99 11.30 12.78 5.74
CA LEU A 99 10.00 12.08 5.84
C LEU A 99 9.79 11.16 4.63
N LEU A 100 10.27 11.57 3.46
CA LEU A 100 10.26 10.77 2.25
C LEU A 100 11.15 9.53 2.39
N ASP A 101 12.35 9.67 2.98
CA ASP A 101 13.24 8.54 3.26
C ASP A 101 12.56 7.54 4.21
N ASP A 102 11.97 8.01 5.31
CA ASP A 102 11.27 7.14 6.26
C ASP A 102 10.11 6.40 5.55
N LEU A 103 9.31 7.08 4.72
CA LEU A 103 8.27 6.43 3.90
C LEU A 103 8.86 5.33 3.02
N ASN A 104 9.94 5.59 2.30
CA ASN A 104 10.58 4.60 1.44
C ASN A 104 11.07 3.36 2.22
N THR A 105 11.53 3.53 3.46
CA THR A 105 11.95 2.38 4.30
C THR A 105 10.79 1.46 4.69
N THR A 106 9.56 1.97 4.71
CA THR A 106 8.36 1.19 5.08
C THR A 106 7.80 0.34 3.93
N GLN A 107 8.41 0.38 2.74
CA GLN A 107 7.97 -0.34 1.54
C GLN A 107 6.59 0.13 1.01
N VAL A 108 6.11 1.31 1.40
CA VAL A 108 4.99 1.94 0.72
C VAL A 108 5.45 2.52 -0.62
N THR A 109 4.56 2.54 -1.60
CA THR A 109 4.84 3.15 -2.91
C THR A 109 4.53 4.63 -2.86
N VAL A 110 5.55 5.49 -2.89
CA VAL A 110 5.37 6.94 -2.98
C VAL A 110 5.24 7.36 -4.45
N ILE A 111 4.07 7.86 -4.83
CA ILE A 111 3.78 8.33 -6.19
C ILE A 111 3.91 9.85 -6.20
N HIS A 112 4.89 10.35 -6.96
CA HIS A 112 5.07 11.78 -7.17
C HIS A 112 3.99 12.34 -8.10
N VAL A 113 3.37 13.43 -7.68
CA VAL A 113 2.54 14.28 -8.54
C VAL A 113 3.07 15.71 -8.56
N CYS A 114 2.98 16.34 -9.72
CA CYS A 114 3.43 17.72 -9.86
C CYS A 114 2.32 18.67 -9.36
N GLY A 115 2.58 19.43 -8.30
CA GLY A 115 1.60 20.32 -7.67
C GLY A 115 1.14 21.53 -8.50
N PHE A 116 1.44 21.60 -9.81
CA PHE A 116 0.90 22.64 -10.70
C PHE A 116 -0.59 22.43 -11.00
N THR A 117 -1.08 21.19 -10.88
CA THR A 117 -2.50 20.85 -11.00
C THR A 117 -3.10 20.70 -9.61
N LYS A 118 -4.05 21.59 -9.28
CA LYS A 118 -4.90 21.45 -8.11
C LYS A 118 -5.62 20.09 -8.19
N ASN A 119 -5.63 19.31 -7.11
CA ASN A 119 -6.24 17.98 -7.03
C ASN A 119 -5.54 16.88 -7.86
N ALA A 120 -4.29 17.06 -8.28
CA ALA A 120 -3.54 16.01 -8.99
C ALA A 120 -3.44 14.73 -8.15
N SER A 121 -3.18 14.87 -6.85
CA SER A 121 -3.12 13.74 -5.91
C SER A 121 -4.45 12.97 -5.90
N ASP A 122 -5.58 13.68 -5.77
CA ASP A 122 -6.91 13.08 -5.71
C ASP A 122 -7.23 12.29 -6.97
N LEU A 123 -6.97 12.88 -8.15
CA LEU A 123 -7.22 12.22 -9.44
C LEU A 123 -6.40 10.94 -9.58
N ILE A 124 -5.12 10.98 -9.18
CA ILE A 124 -4.27 9.80 -9.21
C ILE A 124 -4.77 8.76 -8.21
N LEU A 125 -5.06 9.14 -6.96
CA LEU A 125 -5.61 8.22 -5.96
C LEU A 125 -6.91 7.54 -6.45
N MET A 126 -7.81 8.31 -7.06
CA MET A 126 -9.03 7.76 -7.67
C MET A 126 -8.71 6.74 -8.76
N GLN A 127 -7.77 7.06 -9.65
CA GLN A 127 -7.32 6.15 -10.70
C GLN A 127 -6.69 4.87 -10.12
N ARG A 128 -5.91 4.99 -9.03
CA ARG A 128 -5.29 3.86 -8.34
C ARG A 128 -6.34 2.95 -7.71
N ILE A 129 -7.38 3.52 -7.10
CA ILE A 129 -8.53 2.77 -6.55
C ILE A 129 -9.25 2.02 -7.66
N ASP A 130 -9.67 2.70 -8.74
CA ASP A 130 -10.38 2.05 -9.86
C ASP A 130 -9.55 0.90 -10.44
N LYS A 131 -8.24 1.11 -10.64
CA LYS A 131 -7.32 0.06 -11.12
C LYS A 131 -7.23 -1.12 -10.17
N PHE A 132 -7.06 -0.87 -8.88
CA PHE A 132 -6.97 -1.92 -7.88
C PHE A 132 -8.24 -2.79 -7.86
N ILE A 133 -9.42 -2.17 -7.91
CA ILE A 133 -10.69 -2.90 -7.95
C ILE A 133 -10.87 -3.66 -9.26
N ALA A 134 -10.45 -3.09 -10.38
CA ALA A 134 -10.44 -3.80 -11.67
C ALA A 134 -9.54 -5.05 -11.63
N ASP A 135 -8.37 -4.96 -10.99
CA ASP A 135 -7.38 -6.05 -10.93
C ASP A 135 -7.75 -7.13 -9.91
N LYS A 136 -8.31 -6.76 -8.74
CA LYS A 136 -8.61 -7.70 -7.65
C LYS A 136 -10.05 -8.21 -7.66
N GLY A 137 -10.94 -7.51 -8.36
CA GLY A 137 -12.34 -7.89 -8.51
C GLY A 137 -13.18 -7.68 -7.26
N TYR A 138 -14.34 -8.33 -7.27
CA TYR A 138 -15.34 -8.29 -6.20
C TYR A 138 -14.79 -8.89 -4.89
N ASN A 139 -15.31 -8.44 -3.74
CA ASN A 139 -14.88 -8.88 -2.40
C ASN A 139 -13.43 -8.49 -2.02
N SER A 140 -12.94 -7.38 -2.56
CA SER A 140 -11.72 -6.69 -2.12
C SER A 140 -12.04 -5.66 -1.02
N ALA A 141 -11.00 -5.07 -0.43
CA ALA A 141 -11.12 -4.01 0.56
C ALA A 141 -10.33 -2.75 0.16
N ILE A 142 -10.81 -1.60 0.60
CA ILE A 142 -10.12 -0.32 0.49
C ILE A 142 -9.88 0.21 1.91
N VAL A 143 -8.64 0.61 2.19
CA VAL A 143 -8.34 1.50 3.31
C VAL A 143 -8.00 2.87 2.73
N MET A 144 -8.88 3.84 2.92
CA MET A 144 -8.65 5.21 2.48
C MET A 144 -8.21 6.06 3.68
N ILE A 145 -7.10 6.79 3.55
CA ILE A 145 -6.60 7.72 4.56
C ILE A 145 -6.73 9.15 3.99
N SER A 146 -7.85 9.82 4.28
CA SER A 146 -8.15 11.21 3.86
C SER A 146 -9.41 11.73 4.55
N ASP A 147 -9.55 13.05 4.67
CA ASP A 147 -10.78 13.75 5.05
C ASP A 147 -11.53 14.36 3.85
N ASP A 148 -11.03 14.23 2.62
CA ASP A 148 -11.60 14.94 1.45
C ASP A 148 -12.88 14.27 0.90
N ILE A 149 -13.98 15.03 0.93
CA ILE A 149 -15.28 14.64 0.39
C ILE A 149 -15.23 14.23 -1.08
N ASN A 150 -14.23 14.69 -1.85
CA ASN A 150 -14.05 14.32 -3.25
C ASN A 150 -13.90 12.82 -3.48
N PHE A 151 -13.47 12.05 -2.47
CA PHE A 151 -13.39 10.58 -2.56
C PHE A 151 -14.74 9.87 -2.36
N SER A 152 -15.78 10.56 -1.87
CA SER A 152 -17.09 9.95 -1.60
C SER A 152 -17.71 9.23 -2.80
N PRO A 153 -17.73 9.83 -4.03
CA PRO A 153 -18.34 9.18 -5.19
C PRO A 153 -17.66 7.86 -5.56
N ILE A 154 -16.32 7.79 -5.55
CA ILE A 154 -15.59 6.58 -5.93
C ILE A 154 -15.72 5.48 -4.87
N LEU A 155 -15.66 5.84 -3.58
CA LEU A 155 -15.84 4.89 -2.49
C LEU A 155 -17.26 4.32 -2.48
N SER A 156 -18.27 5.18 -2.63
CA SER A 156 -19.68 4.75 -2.72
C SER A 156 -19.94 3.84 -3.93
N LYS A 157 -19.40 4.20 -5.10
CA LYS A 157 -19.47 3.38 -6.33
C LYS A 157 -18.96 1.96 -6.07
N HIS A 158 -17.75 1.82 -5.54
CA HIS A 158 -17.15 0.49 -5.34
C HIS A 158 -17.79 -0.29 -4.20
N ARG A 159 -18.17 0.37 -3.10
CA ARG A 159 -18.90 -0.30 -2.02
C ARG A 159 -20.21 -0.91 -2.53
N ASN A 160 -21.01 -0.13 -3.24
CA ASN A 160 -22.35 -0.55 -3.67
C ASN A 160 -22.31 -1.51 -4.86
N ASN A 161 -21.45 -1.25 -5.86
CA ASN A 161 -21.46 -2.01 -7.11
C ASN A 161 -20.50 -3.21 -7.09
N ASN A 162 -19.38 -3.10 -6.36
CA ASN A 162 -18.32 -4.12 -6.35
C ASN A 162 -18.27 -4.91 -5.04
N ARG A 163 -19.16 -4.63 -4.07
CA ARG A 163 -19.18 -5.24 -2.73
C ARG A 163 -17.82 -5.15 -2.04
N VAL A 164 -17.19 -3.98 -2.16
CA VAL A 164 -15.90 -3.68 -1.56
C VAL A 164 -16.13 -3.19 -0.13
N GLU A 165 -15.35 -3.72 0.82
CA GLU A 165 -15.36 -3.21 2.19
C GLU A 165 -14.49 -1.96 2.29
N VAL A 166 -15.04 -0.86 2.78
CA VAL A 166 -14.37 0.44 2.86
C VAL A 166 -14.06 0.77 4.32
N THR A 167 -12.77 0.86 4.63
CA THR A 167 -12.26 1.41 5.88
C THR A 167 -11.74 2.82 5.63
N LEU A 168 -12.23 3.79 6.38
CA LEU A 168 -11.83 5.20 6.29
C LEU A 168 -11.03 5.58 7.54
N ILE A 169 -9.82 6.07 7.35
CA ILE A 169 -9.00 6.68 8.40
C ILE A 169 -9.00 8.19 8.17
N GLN A 170 -9.56 8.93 9.12
CA GLN A 170 -9.92 10.35 8.95
C GLN A 170 -9.72 11.10 10.27
N ARG A 171 -9.47 12.42 10.23
CA ARG A 171 -9.57 13.30 11.40
C ARG A 171 -10.96 13.90 11.51
N ARG A 172 -11.40 14.58 10.45
CA ARG A 172 -12.64 15.39 10.43
C ARG A 172 -13.31 15.41 9.05
N ALA A 173 -13.48 14.23 8.47
CA ALA A 173 -14.23 14.01 7.25
C ALA A 173 -15.68 14.51 7.35
N ALA A 174 -16.19 15.09 6.27
CA ALA A 174 -17.59 15.43 6.13
C ALA A 174 -18.48 14.16 6.23
N GLN A 175 -19.72 14.31 6.72
CA GLN A 175 -20.62 13.17 6.92
C GLN A 175 -20.89 12.38 5.64
N ALA A 176 -20.90 13.05 4.47
CA ALA A 176 -21.05 12.40 3.18
C ALA A 176 -19.95 11.36 2.92
N LEU A 177 -18.68 11.69 3.21
CA LEU A 177 -17.56 10.76 3.07
C LEU A 177 -17.64 9.64 4.11
N ARG A 178 -17.97 9.97 5.37
CA ARG A 178 -18.15 8.98 6.44
C ARG A 178 -19.22 7.95 6.10
N ASN A 179 -20.31 8.36 5.46
CA ASN A 179 -21.38 7.47 5.01
C ASN A 179 -20.96 6.50 3.90
N CYS A 180 -19.81 6.70 3.26
CA CYS A 180 -19.25 5.80 2.24
C CYS A 180 -18.40 4.68 2.86
N ALA A 181 -18.07 4.75 4.14
CA ALA A 181 -17.26 3.76 4.83
C ALA A 181 -18.13 2.74 5.58
N ASP A 182 -17.68 1.49 5.61
CA ASP A 182 -18.20 0.47 6.52
C ASP A 182 -17.56 0.63 7.91
N PHE A 183 -16.33 1.12 7.95
CA PHE A 183 -15.55 1.27 9.18
C PHE A 183 -14.77 2.57 9.18
N ILE A 184 -14.70 3.21 10.34
CA ILE A 184 -14.08 4.53 10.50
C ILE A 184 -13.10 4.47 11.66
N HIS A 185 -11.87 4.92 11.41
CA HIS A 185 -10.85 5.13 12.42
C HIS A 185 -10.46 6.60 12.47
N ASP A 186 -10.15 7.07 13.67
CA ASP A 186 -9.65 8.42 13.89
C ASP A 186 -8.13 8.47 13.66
N PHE A 187 -7.68 9.31 12.73
CA PHE A 187 -6.28 9.41 12.35
C PHE A 187 -5.40 9.95 13.49
N ASP A 188 -5.93 10.86 14.32
CA ASP A 188 -5.18 11.42 15.44
C ASP A 188 -4.96 10.35 16.52
N ASN A 189 -5.94 9.47 16.76
CA ASN A 189 -5.79 8.29 17.61
C ASN A 189 -4.69 7.35 17.11
N LEU A 190 -4.61 7.10 15.79
CA LEU A 190 -3.49 6.34 15.20
C LEU A 190 -2.14 7.03 15.40
N CYS A 191 -2.13 8.35 15.55
CA CYS A 191 -0.91 9.12 15.78
C CYS A 191 -0.52 9.28 17.25
N GLN A 192 -1.36 8.85 18.20
CA GLN A 192 -1.07 8.97 19.63
C GLN A 192 0.12 8.10 20.04
N ASN A 193 1.01 8.63 20.88
CA ASN A 193 2.17 7.90 21.40
C ASN A 193 3.10 7.33 20.31
N LEU A 194 3.10 7.91 19.10
CA LEU A 194 4.17 7.62 18.13
C LEU A 194 5.50 8.10 18.70
N ASN A 195 6.55 7.30 18.53
CA ASN A 195 7.91 7.66 18.89
C ASN A 195 8.32 8.95 18.21
N ILE A 196 9.19 9.70 18.88
CA ILE A 196 9.86 10.84 18.26
C ILE A 196 10.70 10.29 17.12
N ARG A 197 10.59 10.94 15.98
CA ARG A 197 11.41 10.65 14.83
C ARG A 197 12.88 10.89 15.17
N HIS A 198 13.69 9.84 15.16
CA HIS A 198 15.13 9.99 15.32
C HIS A 198 15.69 10.65 14.05
N SER A 199 16.05 11.93 14.14
CA SER A 199 16.88 12.56 13.13
C SER A 199 18.26 11.93 13.21
N ASN A 200 18.65 11.14 12.20
CA ASN A 200 20.05 10.80 12.01
C ASN A 200 20.80 12.12 11.78
N GLN A 201 21.39 12.69 12.83
CA GLN A 201 22.46 13.66 12.68
C GLN A 201 23.59 12.92 11.97
N GLN A 202 23.75 13.19 10.67
CA GLN A 202 24.97 12.83 9.97
C GLN A 202 26.12 13.53 10.71
N LYS A 203 26.94 12.75 11.41
CA LYS A 203 28.27 13.18 11.82
C LYS A 203 29.04 13.47 10.53
N GLY A 204 29.54 14.70 10.42
CA GLY A 204 30.35 15.17 9.30
C GLY A 204 31.73 14.54 9.24
#